data_AF-A0A530Z2K1-F1
#
_entry.id   AF-A0A530Z2K1-F1
#
_cell.length_a   1.000
_cell.length_b   1.000
_cell.length_c   1.000
_cell.angle_alpha   90.00
_cell.angle_beta   90.00
_cell.angle_gamma   90.00
#
_symmetry.space_group_name_H-M   'P 1'
#
loop_
_entity.id
_entity.type
_entity.pdbx_description
1 polymer ?
#
loop_
_entity_poly.entity_id
_entity_poly.type
_entity_poly.pdbx_seq_one_letter_code
_entity_poly.pdbx_strand_id
1 'polypeptide(L)'
;MPENKEKSQKRLNDLIVARTLIHPEYLRKEAELMTAKWFNYRFLSPLEATMLFGDLYVKALRGYVRQHFDKDLAHTVRGIRSGIPKQRAGWFTQLWAARQRADELVVPYDLQLAFAFDFAAGRKRRWSMLPNQVHVSEKNAEAWWATFHPFIDDHLPVYMHKLNELPQYRLEHDRSLATQLQFRQIIASELTVSSRSWVDRVGEMVVARRHLTVADAFKVVPAEFRTEVRDNLKRDYLSGRWTPVPHVTLDEEDFLVSCFGVQESIDRNSEPCGSCPLFQKCVATATLAVNTVVSKTGFSSPVLSADRERNRKNIAAHRARQKLKSGGPSKSAKAPLGRRKVLNRKPFL
;
A
#
# COMPACT_ATOMS: atom_id res chain seq x y z
N MET A 1 3.03 17.97 22.42
CA MET A 1 2.04 17.04 22.99
C MET A 1 2.80 15.99 23.81
N PRO A 2 2.17 15.15 24.66
CA PRO A 2 2.92 14.10 25.35
C PRO A 2 3.59 13.16 24.34
N GLU A 3 4.84 12.77 24.62
CA GLU A 3 5.54 11.74 23.85
C GLU A 3 5.13 10.36 24.34
N ASN A 4 4.65 9.52 23.41
CA ASN A 4 4.31 8.15 23.70
C ASN A 4 5.48 7.23 23.33
N LYS A 5 6.30 6.91 24.34
CA LYS A 5 7.49 6.07 24.18
C LYS A 5 7.19 4.69 23.59
N GLU A 6 6.04 4.11 23.91
CA GLU A 6 5.63 2.80 23.38
C GLU A 6 5.37 2.85 21.88
N LYS A 7 4.57 3.83 21.41
CA LYS A 7 4.31 4.04 19.98
C LYS A 7 5.60 4.34 19.21
N SER A 8 6.48 5.16 19.80
CA SER A 8 7.80 5.49 19.22
C SER A 8 8.67 4.24 19.08
N GLN A 9 8.74 3.40 20.12
CA GLN A 9 9.47 2.15 20.09
C GLN A 9 8.88 1.15 19.09
N LYS A 10 7.55 1.07 18.99
CA LYS A 10 6.87 0.25 18.00
C LYS A 10 7.25 0.66 16.58
N ARG A 11 7.21 1.98 16.28
CA ARG A 11 7.60 2.49 14.96
C ARG A 11 9.05 2.14 14.62
N LEU A 12 9.97 2.28 15.57
CA LEU A 12 11.37 1.88 15.38
C LEU A 12 11.50 0.38 15.08
N ASN A 13 10.77 -0.47 15.80
CA ASN A 13 10.75 -1.91 15.57
C ASN A 13 10.22 -2.27 14.18
N ASP A 14 9.14 -1.61 13.74
CA ASP A 14 8.56 -1.81 12.40
C ASP A 14 9.59 -1.49 11.30
N LEU A 15 10.38 -0.41 11.46
CA LEU A 15 11.45 -0.02 10.54
C LEU A 15 12.58 -1.05 10.49
N ILE A 16 13.02 -1.54 11.65
CA ILE A 16 14.04 -2.59 11.77
C ILE A 16 13.58 -3.86 11.03
N VAL A 17 12.32 -4.26 11.24
CA VAL A 17 11.73 -5.43 10.59
C VAL A 17 11.66 -5.24 9.07
N ALA A 18 11.11 -4.11 8.61
CA ALA A 18 10.99 -3.81 7.18
C ALA A 18 12.36 -3.84 6.50
N ARG A 19 13.38 -3.19 7.09
CA ARG A 19 14.75 -3.16 6.59
C ARG A 19 15.43 -4.53 6.54
N THR A 20 15.06 -5.43 7.45
CA THR A 20 15.60 -6.79 7.53
C THR A 20 14.97 -7.73 6.50
N LEU A 21 13.70 -7.49 6.12
CA LEU A 21 12.92 -8.43 5.32
C LEU A 21 12.67 -7.98 3.87
N ILE A 22 12.68 -6.67 3.62
CA ILE A 22 12.27 -6.08 2.34
C ILE A 22 13.48 -5.50 1.61
N HIS A 23 13.53 -5.71 0.30
CA HIS A 23 14.61 -5.20 -0.52
C HIS A 23 14.53 -3.65 -0.62
N PRO A 24 15.67 -2.93 -0.57
CA PRO A 24 15.69 -1.46 -0.61
C PRO A 24 14.92 -0.81 -1.76
N GLU A 25 14.78 -1.49 -2.90
CA GLU A 25 14.03 -0.98 -4.06
C GLU A 25 12.54 -0.74 -3.75
N TYR A 26 11.94 -1.56 -2.89
CA TYR A 26 10.55 -1.40 -2.48
C TYR A 26 10.46 -0.29 -1.43
N LEU A 27 11.40 -0.25 -0.47
CA LEU A 27 11.40 0.74 0.59
C LEU A 27 11.54 2.17 0.05
N ARG A 28 12.31 2.38 -1.03
CA ARG A 28 12.47 3.69 -1.69
C ARG A 28 11.14 4.33 -2.11
N LYS A 29 10.14 3.52 -2.48
CA LYS A 29 8.85 3.99 -2.97
C LYS A 29 7.93 4.54 -1.88
N GLU A 30 8.20 4.28 -0.60
CA GLU A 30 7.25 4.60 0.48
C GLU A 30 6.98 6.11 0.62
N ALA A 31 7.95 6.97 0.31
CA ALA A 31 7.74 8.43 0.35
C ALA A 31 6.78 8.92 -0.74
N GLU A 32 6.91 8.41 -1.97
CA GLU A 32 6.03 8.75 -3.09
C GLU A 32 4.60 8.23 -2.84
N LEU A 33 4.48 7.00 -2.31
CA LEU A 33 3.19 6.38 -2.02
C LEU A 33 2.43 7.03 -0.87
N MET A 34 3.11 7.80 -0.02
CA MET A 34 2.50 8.39 1.18
C MET A 34 1.30 9.30 0.83
N THR A 35 1.39 10.09 -0.24
CA THR A 35 0.30 10.96 -0.72
C THR A 35 -0.64 10.26 -1.71
N ALA A 36 -0.23 9.17 -2.35
CA ALA A 36 -1.12 8.36 -3.18
C ALA A 36 -2.03 7.46 -2.34
N LYS A 37 -1.60 7.05 -1.14
CA LYS A 37 -2.33 6.10 -0.31
C LYS A 37 -3.69 6.63 0.16
N TRP A 38 -4.66 5.72 0.33
CA TRP A 38 -5.94 6.03 0.99
C TRP A 38 -5.76 6.59 2.39
N PHE A 39 -6.59 7.56 2.77
CA PHE A 39 -6.40 8.43 3.94
C PHE A 39 -6.19 7.70 5.26
N ASN A 40 -6.96 6.62 5.48
CA ASN A 40 -6.91 5.82 6.71
C ASN A 40 -5.56 5.16 6.95
N TYR A 41 -4.77 4.96 5.90
CA TYR A 41 -3.53 4.19 5.97
C TYR A 41 -2.29 5.08 5.98
N ARG A 42 -2.43 6.41 5.82
CA ARG A 42 -1.28 7.33 5.70
C ARG A 42 -0.47 7.50 6.97
N PHE A 43 -1.05 7.16 8.13
CA PHE A 43 -0.37 7.21 9.43
C PHE A 43 0.05 5.81 9.96
N LEU A 44 -0.25 4.75 9.21
CA LEU A 44 0.27 3.41 9.47
C LEU A 44 1.72 3.32 8.98
N SER A 45 2.58 2.61 9.70
CA SER A 45 3.89 2.22 9.18
C SER A 45 3.73 1.35 7.92
N PRO A 46 4.74 1.26 7.04
CA PRO A 46 4.63 0.44 5.84
C PRO A 46 4.41 -1.04 6.16
N LEU A 47 4.94 -1.48 7.31
CA LEU A 47 4.73 -2.82 7.84
C LEU A 47 3.28 -3.02 8.30
N GLU A 48 2.74 -2.09 9.10
CA GLU A 48 1.33 -2.12 9.54
C GLU A 48 0.37 -2.12 8.35
N ALA A 49 0.60 -1.24 7.37
CA ALA A 49 -0.20 -1.19 6.15
C ALA A 49 -0.14 -2.51 5.36
N THR A 50 1.04 -3.14 5.29
CA THR A 50 1.21 -4.45 4.63
C THR A 50 0.50 -5.57 5.38
N MET A 51 0.51 -5.55 6.71
CA MET A 51 -0.23 -6.52 7.53
C MET A 51 -1.75 -6.35 7.37
N LEU A 52 -2.24 -5.10 7.42
CA LEU A 52 -3.65 -4.77 7.18
C LEU A 52 -4.10 -5.23 5.79
N PHE A 53 -3.31 -4.95 4.75
CA PHE A 53 -3.59 -5.42 3.39
C PHE A 53 -3.66 -6.95 3.33
N GLY A 54 -2.75 -7.65 4.03
CA GLY A 54 -2.77 -9.11 4.16
C GLY A 54 -4.06 -9.65 4.79
N ASP A 55 -4.50 -9.06 5.89
CA ASP A 55 -5.72 -9.48 6.58
C ASP A 55 -6.97 -9.27 5.71
N LEU A 56 -7.05 -8.12 5.03
CA LEU A 56 -8.13 -7.82 4.09
C LEU A 56 -8.09 -8.72 2.86
N TYR A 57 -6.91 -9.06 2.35
CA TYR A 57 -6.74 -10.02 1.25
C TYR A 57 -7.27 -11.40 1.64
N VAL A 58 -6.92 -11.90 2.84
CA VAL A 58 -7.45 -13.18 3.34
C VAL A 58 -8.97 -13.11 3.46
N LYS A 59 -9.52 -12.01 4.00
CA LYS A 59 -10.98 -11.82 4.11
C LYS A 59 -11.66 -11.87 2.74
N ALA A 60 -11.15 -11.15 1.75
CA ALA A 60 -11.70 -11.11 0.41
C ALA A 60 -11.60 -12.47 -0.30
N LEU A 61 -10.46 -13.15 -0.18
CA LEU A 61 -10.25 -14.49 -0.72
C LEU A 61 -11.26 -15.49 -0.15
N ARG A 62 -11.52 -15.45 1.16
CA ARG A 62 -12.51 -16.33 1.80
C ARG A 62 -13.92 -16.02 1.32
N GLY A 63 -14.27 -14.75 1.12
CA GLY A 63 -15.54 -14.35 0.50
C GLY A 63 -15.71 -14.95 -0.89
N TYR A 64 -14.67 -14.80 -1.73
CA TYR A 64 -14.64 -15.35 -3.09
C TYR A 64 -14.76 -16.88 -3.12
N VAL A 65 -13.98 -17.59 -2.31
CA VAL A 65 -14.04 -19.06 -2.24
C VAL A 65 -15.41 -19.54 -1.76
N ARG A 66 -16.00 -18.86 -0.79
CA ARG A 66 -17.35 -19.19 -0.29
C ARG A 66 -18.41 -19.07 -1.37
N GLN A 67 -18.31 -18.07 -2.23
CA GLN A 67 -19.32 -17.77 -3.25
C GLN A 67 -19.17 -18.64 -4.51
N HIS A 68 -17.94 -18.97 -4.90
CA HIS A 68 -17.67 -19.57 -6.22
C HIS A 68 -17.10 -20.99 -6.19
N PHE A 69 -16.68 -21.49 -5.02
CA PHE A 69 -16.03 -22.80 -4.92
C PHE A 69 -16.70 -23.67 -3.87
N ASP A 70 -16.43 -23.39 -2.59
CA ASP A 70 -16.84 -24.25 -1.48
C ASP A 70 -16.88 -23.43 -0.18
N LYS A 71 -18.00 -23.53 0.53
CA LYS A 71 -18.27 -22.78 1.77
C LYS A 71 -17.38 -23.24 2.93
N ASP A 72 -17.10 -24.52 3.05
CA ASP A 72 -16.32 -25.09 4.14
C ASP A 72 -14.82 -24.83 3.94
N LEU A 73 -14.35 -24.95 2.69
CA LEU A 73 -12.98 -24.60 2.30
C LEU A 73 -12.66 -23.12 2.59
N ALA A 74 -13.66 -22.24 2.48
CA ALA A 74 -13.49 -20.82 2.77
C ALA A 74 -13.04 -20.54 4.21
N HIS A 75 -13.26 -21.44 5.16
CA HIS A 75 -12.80 -21.25 6.55
C HIS A 75 -11.29 -21.49 6.70
N THR A 76 -10.71 -22.36 5.88
CA THR A 76 -9.31 -22.80 6.00
C THR A 76 -8.38 -22.11 5.00
N VAL A 77 -8.90 -21.62 3.88
CA VAL A 77 -8.10 -20.93 2.86
C VAL A 77 -7.53 -19.60 3.38
N ARG A 78 -6.25 -19.33 3.05
CA ARG A 78 -5.57 -18.06 3.35
C ARG A 78 -4.84 -17.44 2.15
N GLY A 79 -4.34 -18.23 1.21
CA GLY A 79 -3.56 -17.73 0.05
C GLY A 79 -2.17 -17.19 0.40
N ILE A 80 -1.95 -16.73 1.63
CA ILE A 80 -0.67 -16.29 2.20
C ILE A 80 -0.43 -16.93 3.58
N ARG A 81 0.82 -16.89 4.05
CA ARG A 81 1.16 -17.26 5.43
C ARG A 81 0.81 -16.12 6.38
N SER A 82 0.51 -16.44 7.64
CA SER A 82 0.19 -15.43 8.66
C SER A 82 1.41 -14.86 9.35
N GLY A 83 1.28 -13.62 9.80
CA GLY A 83 2.27 -12.93 10.63
C GLY A 83 3.49 -12.46 9.85
N ILE A 84 4.45 -11.89 10.56
CA ILE A 84 5.69 -11.40 9.98
C ILE A 84 6.69 -12.56 9.91
N PRO A 85 7.33 -12.83 8.76
CA PRO A 85 8.30 -13.93 8.68
C PRO A 85 9.59 -13.59 9.44
N LYS A 86 10.21 -14.59 10.06
CA LYS A 86 11.49 -14.44 10.80
C LYS A 86 12.69 -14.09 9.90
N GLN A 87 12.59 -14.44 8.63
CA GLN A 87 13.60 -14.21 7.60
C GLN A 87 12.89 -13.82 6.31
N ARG A 88 13.64 -13.28 5.34
CA ARG A 88 13.07 -12.91 4.04
C ARG A 88 12.26 -14.07 3.44
N ALA A 89 11.05 -13.76 3.02
CA ALA A 89 10.16 -14.73 2.39
C ALA A 89 9.48 -14.13 1.15
N GLY A 90 9.52 -14.86 0.03
CA GLY A 90 9.00 -14.37 -1.25
C GLY A 90 7.52 -14.00 -1.21
N TRP A 91 6.70 -14.75 -0.46
CA TRP A 91 5.27 -14.44 -0.28
C TRP A 91 5.04 -13.10 0.42
N PHE A 92 5.90 -12.73 1.36
CA PHE A 92 5.79 -11.47 2.10
C PHE A 92 6.24 -10.29 1.23
N THR A 93 7.29 -10.48 0.42
CA THR A 93 7.69 -9.49 -0.59
C THR A 93 6.59 -9.29 -1.64
N GLN A 94 5.91 -10.36 -2.08
CA GLN A 94 4.76 -10.25 -2.99
C GLN A 94 3.60 -9.48 -2.36
N LEU A 95 3.32 -9.73 -1.08
CA LEU A 95 2.29 -9.01 -0.34
C LEU A 95 2.63 -7.52 -0.21
N TRP A 96 3.88 -7.19 0.12
CA TRP A 96 4.38 -5.81 0.18
C TRP A 96 4.23 -5.09 -1.17
N ALA A 97 4.65 -5.73 -2.26
CA ALA A 97 4.54 -5.19 -3.60
C ALA A 97 3.07 -5.01 -4.04
N ALA A 98 2.19 -5.94 -3.71
CA ALA A 98 0.77 -5.82 -3.98
C ALA A 98 0.15 -4.64 -3.21
N ARG A 99 0.46 -4.50 -1.92
CA ARG A 99 0.01 -3.34 -1.13
C ARG A 99 0.51 -2.02 -1.74
N GLN A 100 1.76 -1.92 -2.19
CA GLN A 100 2.26 -0.72 -2.87
C GLN A 100 1.45 -0.39 -4.12
N ARG A 101 1.10 -1.39 -4.94
CA ARG A 101 0.23 -1.20 -6.11
C ARG A 101 -1.21 -0.83 -5.73
N ALA A 102 -1.68 -1.24 -4.55
CA ALA A 102 -2.98 -0.79 -4.03
C ALA A 102 -2.92 0.68 -3.57
N ASP A 103 -1.81 1.10 -2.96
CA ASP A 103 -1.59 2.49 -2.55
C ASP A 103 -1.63 3.46 -3.74
N GLU A 104 -1.16 3.02 -4.92
CA GLU A 104 -1.21 3.80 -6.17
C GLU A 104 -2.65 4.10 -6.65
N LEU A 105 -3.63 3.31 -6.23
CA LEU A 105 -5.03 3.42 -6.69
C LEU A 105 -5.87 4.41 -5.86
N VAL A 106 -5.36 4.89 -4.72
CA VAL A 106 -6.07 5.84 -3.85
C VAL A 106 -7.47 5.36 -3.41
N VAL A 107 -7.64 4.06 -3.18
CA VAL A 107 -8.92 3.46 -2.71
C VAL A 107 -8.71 2.59 -1.47
N PRO A 108 -9.76 2.36 -0.67
CA PRO A 108 -9.73 1.39 0.42
C PRO A 108 -9.27 0.00 -0.07
N TYR A 109 -8.42 -0.66 0.71
CA TYR A 109 -7.88 -1.98 0.33
C TYR A 109 -8.97 -3.03 0.19
N ASP A 110 -9.97 -3.04 1.07
CA ASP A 110 -11.09 -3.97 1.03
C ASP A 110 -11.95 -3.79 -0.22
N LEU A 111 -12.20 -2.54 -0.62
CA LEU A 111 -12.92 -2.23 -1.85
C LEU A 111 -12.16 -2.69 -3.09
N GLN A 112 -10.86 -2.40 -3.16
CA GLN A 112 -9.98 -2.82 -4.25
C GLN A 112 -9.91 -4.34 -4.38
N LEU A 113 -9.77 -5.04 -3.26
CA LEU A 113 -9.70 -6.50 -3.22
C LEU A 113 -11.03 -7.14 -3.60
N ALA A 114 -12.16 -6.59 -3.12
CA ALA A 114 -13.50 -7.04 -3.49
C ALA A 114 -13.68 -6.96 -5.01
N PHE A 115 -13.35 -5.82 -5.62
CA PHE A 115 -13.34 -5.66 -7.07
C PHE A 115 -12.47 -6.70 -7.75
N ALA A 116 -11.23 -6.86 -7.31
CA ALA A 116 -10.28 -7.73 -7.98
C ALA A 116 -10.78 -9.19 -8.01
N PHE A 117 -11.35 -9.68 -6.90
CA PHE A 117 -11.90 -11.03 -6.83
C PHE A 117 -13.19 -11.20 -7.65
N ASP A 118 -14.07 -10.21 -7.66
CA ASP A 118 -15.27 -10.23 -8.51
C ASP A 118 -14.91 -10.22 -10.00
N PHE A 119 -13.98 -9.34 -10.39
CA PHE A 119 -13.42 -9.29 -11.74
C PHE A 119 -12.77 -10.64 -12.12
N ALA A 120 -12.14 -11.34 -11.18
CA ALA A 120 -11.59 -12.67 -11.43
C ALA A 120 -12.66 -13.76 -11.56
N ALA A 121 -13.81 -13.62 -10.88
CA ALA A 121 -14.92 -14.58 -10.91
C ALA A 121 -15.51 -14.73 -12.31
N GLY A 122 -15.64 -13.63 -13.06
CA GLY A 122 -16.15 -13.63 -14.43
C GLY A 122 -15.22 -14.29 -15.46
N ARG A 123 -14.10 -14.90 -15.05
CA ARG A 123 -13.07 -15.45 -15.95
C ARG A 123 -12.75 -16.89 -15.62
N LYS A 124 -12.47 -17.69 -16.65
CA LYS A 124 -12.02 -19.09 -16.49
C LYS A 124 -10.63 -19.11 -15.83
N ARG A 125 -10.59 -19.45 -14.54
CA ARG A 125 -9.35 -19.65 -13.78
C ARG A 125 -9.40 -20.99 -13.05
N ARG A 126 -8.24 -21.64 -12.94
CA ARG A 126 -8.10 -22.91 -12.19
C ARG A 126 -8.14 -22.69 -10.67
N TRP A 127 -7.67 -21.53 -10.20
CA TRP A 127 -7.54 -21.21 -8.78
C TRP A 127 -7.68 -19.71 -8.51
N SER A 128 -7.80 -19.34 -7.24
CA SER A 128 -7.88 -17.96 -6.78
C SER A 128 -6.60 -17.17 -7.04
N MET A 129 -6.72 -15.84 -7.10
CA MET A 129 -5.58 -14.94 -7.32
C MET A 129 -4.63 -14.90 -6.12
N LEU A 130 -3.33 -14.92 -6.41
CA LEU A 130 -2.27 -14.55 -5.45
C LEU A 130 -2.24 -13.02 -5.23
N PRO A 131 -1.60 -12.51 -4.15
CA PRO A 131 -1.54 -11.07 -3.91
C PRO A 131 -1.00 -10.26 -5.09
N ASN A 132 0.05 -10.72 -5.76
CA ASN A 132 0.62 -10.02 -6.92
C ASN A 132 -0.28 -10.05 -8.18
N GLN A 133 -1.40 -10.76 -8.13
CA GLN A 133 -2.36 -10.91 -9.24
C GLN A 133 -3.65 -10.13 -9.04
N VAL A 134 -3.85 -9.47 -7.88
CA VAL A 134 -5.07 -8.68 -7.59
C VAL A 134 -5.07 -7.30 -8.25
N HIS A 135 -4.11 -7.02 -9.13
CA HIS A 135 -3.99 -5.77 -9.86
C HIS A 135 -4.06 -5.98 -11.36
N VAL A 136 -4.17 -4.87 -12.08
CA VAL A 136 -4.09 -4.83 -13.52
C VAL A 136 -2.78 -5.46 -14.05
N SER A 137 -2.90 -6.16 -15.18
CA SER A 137 -1.78 -6.65 -15.98
C SER A 137 -1.88 -6.10 -17.39
N GLU A 138 -0.77 -6.05 -18.13
CA GLU A 138 -0.76 -5.56 -19.52
C GLU A 138 -1.81 -6.26 -20.40
N LYS A 139 -2.03 -7.56 -20.18
CA LYS A 139 -2.96 -8.38 -20.98
C LYS A 139 -4.44 -8.08 -20.74
N ASN A 140 -4.79 -7.49 -19.60
CA ASN A 140 -6.18 -7.23 -19.23
C ASN A 140 -6.45 -5.77 -18.87
N ALA A 141 -5.53 -4.86 -19.19
CA ALA A 141 -5.57 -3.48 -18.73
C ALA A 141 -6.86 -2.76 -19.14
N GLU A 142 -7.22 -2.82 -20.41
CA GLU A 142 -8.42 -2.20 -20.94
C GLU A 142 -9.68 -2.67 -20.20
N ALA A 143 -9.91 -3.99 -20.14
CA ALA A 143 -11.06 -4.55 -19.45
C ALA A 143 -11.05 -4.28 -17.94
N TRP A 144 -9.88 -4.28 -17.30
CA TRP A 144 -9.74 -4.03 -15.87
C TRP A 144 -10.17 -2.60 -15.54
N TRP A 145 -9.66 -1.60 -16.25
CA TRP A 145 -10.02 -0.20 -16.01
C TRP A 145 -11.46 0.13 -16.39
N ALA A 146 -11.96 -0.45 -17.49
CA ALA A 146 -13.35 -0.26 -17.93
C ALA A 146 -14.37 -0.74 -16.89
N THR A 147 -14.06 -1.78 -16.11
CA THR A 147 -14.92 -2.25 -15.01
C THR A 147 -14.58 -1.60 -13.67
N PHE A 148 -13.31 -1.26 -13.44
CA PHE A 148 -12.86 -0.70 -12.15
C PHE A 148 -13.44 0.68 -11.90
N HIS A 149 -13.40 1.60 -12.88
CA HIS A 149 -13.87 2.97 -12.65
C HIS A 149 -15.35 3.03 -12.27
N PRO A 150 -16.29 2.42 -13.03
CA PRO A 150 -17.70 2.42 -12.63
C PRO A 150 -17.92 1.76 -11.25
N PHE A 151 -17.23 0.65 -10.98
CA PHE A 151 -17.33 -0.01 -9.68
C PHE A 151 -16.87 0.89 -8.53
N ILE A 152 -15.77 1.61 -8.69
CA ILE A 152 -15.28 2.53 -7.66
C ILE A 152 -16.20 3.73 -7.52
N ASP A 153 -16.68 4.33 -8.60
CA ASP A 153 -17.58 5.48 -8.57
C ASP A 153 -18.88 5.18 -7.80
N ASP A 154 -19.41 3.96 -7.97
CA ASP A 154 -20.62 3.51 -7.26
C ASP A 154 -20.40 3.28 -5.75
N HIS A 155 -19.21 2.86 -5.35
CA HIS A 155 -18.96 2.37 -3.98
C HIS A 155 -18.16 3.34 -3.10
N LEU A 156 -17.26 4.13 -3.69
CA LEU A 156 -16.37 5.04 -2.96
C LEU A 156 -17.10 6.09 -2.12
N PRO A 157 -18.25 6.68 -2.55
CA PRO A 157 -18.98 7.64 -1.72
C PRO A 157 -19.33 7.11 -0.32
N VAL A 158 -19.65 5.82 -0.20
CA VAL A 158 -19.94 5.17 1.09
C VAL A 158 -18.72 5.19 2.01
N TYR A 159 -17.52 5.03 1.46
CA TYR A 159 -16.27 5.09 2.23
C TYR A 159 -15.88 6.54 2.56
N MET A 160 -16.13 7.49 1.66
CA MET A 160 -15.91 8.92 1.92
C MET A 160 -16.76 9.43 3.10
N HIS A 161 -17.98 8.92 3.24
CA HIS A 161 -18.81 9.22 4.41
C HIS A 161 -18.20 8.69 5.73
N LYS A 162 -17.40 7.62 5.71
CA LYS A 162 -16.74 7.07 6.91
C LYS A 162 -15.44 7.78 7.30
N LEU A 163 -15.00 8.80 6.57
CA LEU A 163 -13.78 9.56 6.90
C LEU A 163 -13.84 10.32 8.24
N ASN A 164 -14.97 10.30 8.95
CA ASN A 164 -15.16 10.90 10.29
C ASN A 164 -14.19 10.36 11.35
N GLU A 165 -13.65 9.17 11.12
CA GLU A 165 -12.84 8.42 12.06
C GLU A 165 -11.36 8.84 12.07
N LEU A 166 -10.99 9.92 11.36
CA LEU A 166 -9.59 10.30 11.17
C LEU A 166 -9.25 11.62 11.89
N PRO A 167 -9.03 11.59 13.22
CA PRO A 167 -8.72 12.80 13.99
C PRO A 167 -7.46 13.51 13.48
N GLN A 168 -6.49 12.81 12.90
CA GLN A 168 -5.25 13.39 12.39
C GLN A 168 -5.47 14.46 11.31
N TYR A 169 -6.62 14.49 10.63
CA TYR A 169 -6.90 15.49 9.58
C TYR A 169 -7.71 16.69 10.05
N ARG A 170 -8.18 16.69 11.30
CA ARG A 170 -9.00 17.78 11.85
C ARG A 170 -8.16 19.04 12.07
N LEU A 171 -8.80 20.20 12.01
CA LEU A 171 -8.14 21.50 12.11
C LEU A 171 -7.39 21.69 13.44
N GLU A 172 -7.94 21.19 14.55
CA GLU A 172 -7.28 21.24 15.87
C GLU A 172 -5.96 20.44 15.93
N HIS A 173 -5.71 19.59 14.93
CA HIS A 173 -4.55 18.72 14.82
C HIS A 173 -3.68 19.05 13.62
N ASP A 174 -3.90 20.20 12.97
CA ASP A 174 -3.13 20.60 11.80
C ASP A 174 -1.65 20.81 12.16
N ARG A 175 -0.79 20.12 11.42
CA ARG A 175 0.67 20.25 11.52
C ARG A 175 1.28 20.62 10.17
N SER A 176 0.44 21.01 9.21
CA SER A 176 0.84 21.31 7.84
C SER A 176 1.60 20.15 7.17
N LEU A 177 1.28 18.91 7.55
CA LEU A 177 1.84 17.73 6.89
C LEU A 177 1.32 17.66 5.45
N ALA A 178 2.16 17.22 4.51
CA ALA A 178 1.73 17.02 3.12
C ALA A 178 0.47 16.12 3.00
N THR A 179 0.35 15.11 3.87
CA THR A 179 -0.87 14.28 3.99
C THR A 179 -2.12 15.12 4.29
N GLN A 180 -2.02 16.04 5.24
CA GLN A 180 -3.12 16.87 5.72
C GLN A 180 -3.51 17.92 4.68
N LEU A 181 -2.52 18.57 4.06
CA LEU A 181 -2.75 19.57 3.01
C LEU A 181 -3.46 18.94 1.80
N GLN A 182 -2.95 17.80 1.32
CA GLN A 182 -3.56 17.08 0.20
C GLN A 182 -4.95 16.55 0.55
N PHE A 183 -5.16 16.04 1.77
CA PHE A 183 -6.49 15.62 2.22
C PHE A 183 -7.49 16.76 2.13
N ARG A 184 -7.13 17.96 2.62
CA ARG A 184 -8.02 19.14 2.54
C ARG A 184 -8.32 19.54 1.10
N GLN A 185 -7.35 19.47 0.20
CA GLN A 185 -7.59 19.71 -1.23
C GLN A 185 -8.62 18.73 -1.80
N ILE A 186 -8.50 17.45 -1.48
CA ILE A 186 -9.43 16.41 -1.95
C ILE A 186 -10.82 16.59 -1.34
N ILE A 187 -10.92 16.87 -0.04
CA ILE A 187 -12.22 17.16 0.59
C ILE A 187 -12.85 18.42 0.02
N ALA A 188 -12.07 19.46 -0.29
CA ALA A 188 -12.58 20.66 -0.94
C ALA A 188 -13.07 20.39 -2.37
N SER A 189 -12.40 19.52 -3.14
CA SER A 189 -12.92 19.11 -4.46
C SER A 189 -14.18 18.24 -4.33
N GLU A 190 -14.29 17.40 -3.31
CA GLU A 190 -15.50 16.59 -3.09
C GLU A 190 -16.74 17.47 -2.83
N LEU A 191 -16.55 18.64 -2.21
CA LEU A 191 -17.62 19.61 -2.03
C LEU A 191 -18.22 20.08 -3.37
N THR A 192 -17.48 20.07 -4.48
CA THR A 192 -18.00 20.54 -5.78
C THR A 192 -18.72 19.44 -6.56
N VAL A 193 -18.32 18.17 -6.37
CA VAL A 193 -18.82 17.02 -7.16
C VAL A 193 -20.07 16.38 -6.54
N SER A 194 -20.25 16.49 -5.22
CA SER A 194 -21.44 15.93 -4.54
C SER A 194 -22.76 16.46 -5.15
N SER A 195 -23.88 15.77 -4.89
CA SER A 195 -25.23 16.21 -5.27
C SER A 195 -26.03 16.82 -4.11
N ARG A 196 -25.51 16.80 -2.86
CA ARG A 196 -26.18 17.31 -1.64
C ARG A 196 -26.36 18.82 -1.62
N SER A 197 -27.16 19.39 -0.72
CA SER A 197 -27.20 20.86 -0.59
C SER A 197 -25.84 21.43 -0.15
N TRP A 198 -25.50 22.66 -0.57
CA TRP A 198 -24.25 23.31 -0.15
C TRP A 198 -24.18 23.47 1.38
N VAL A 199 -25.31 23.80 2.02
CA VAL A 199 -25.42 23.89 3.49
C VAL A 199 -25.02 22.57 4.14
N ASP A 200 -25.50 21.45 3.62
CA ASP A 200 -25.21 20.14 4.18
C ASP A 200 -23.74 19.74 3.99
N ARG A 201 -23.16 20.02 2.82
CA ARG A 201 -21.76 19.69 2.53
C ARG A 201 -20.81 20.51 3.41
N VAL A 202 -21.04 21.83 3.46
CA VAL A 202 -20.21 22.76 4.24
C VAL A 202 -20.39 22.52 5.73
N GLY A 203 -21.63 22.37 6.21
CA GLY A 203 -21.90 22.10 7.62
C GLY A 203 -21.24 20.82 8.11
N GLU A 204 -21.30 19.75 7.31
CA GLU A 204 -20.61 18.53 7.65
C GLU A 204 -19.09 18.70 7.72
N MET A 205 -18.45 19.28 6.69
CA MET A 205 -16.98 19.37 6.64
C MET A 205 -16.38 20.40 7.61
N VAL A 206 -17.09 21.50 7.88
CA VAL A 206 -16.60 22.60 8.71
C VAL A 206 -17.01 22.43 10.18
N VAL A 207 -18.28 22.11 10.44
CA VAL A 207 -18.83 22.06 11.81
C VAL A 207 -18.71 20.66 12.38
N ALA A 208 -19.29 19.66 11.70
CA ALA A 208 -19.37 18.32 12.25
C ALA A 208 -17.98 17.66 12.32
N ARG A 209 -17.25 17.68 11.20
CA ARG A 209 -15.97 16.99 11.03
C ARG A 209 -14.73 17.85 11.32
N ARG A 210 -14.84 19.17 11.19
CA ARG A 210 -13.72 20.14 11.33
C ARG A 210 -12.52 19.78 10.44
N HIS A 211 -12.77 19.35 9.20
CA HIS A 211 -11.72 19.05 8.22
C HIS A 211 -11.32 20.29 7.40
N LEU A 212 -12.25 21.23 7.22
CA LEU A 212 -12.03 22.46 6.47
C LEU A 212 -12.34 23.68 7.33
N THR A 213 -11.61 24.77 7.08
CA THR A 213 -12.00 26.07 7.62
C THR A 213 -13.22 26.61 6.87
N VAL A 214 -13.95 27.54 7.47
CA VAL A 214 -15.03 28.27 6.77
C VAL A 214 -14.48 28.92 5.50
N ALA A 215 -13.30 29.55 5.58
CA ALA A 215 -12.68 30.22 4.45
C ALA A 215 -12.38 29.24 3.30
N ASP A 216 -11.82 28.06 3.61
CA ASP A 216 -11.49 27.07 2.57
C ASP A 216 -12.74 26.48 1.92
N ALA A 217 -13.78 26.19 2.70
CA ALA A 217 -15.05 25.73 2.15
C ALA A 217 -15.69 26.79 1.24
N PHE A 218 -15.67 28.07 1.62
CA PHE A 218 -16.28 29.14 0.83
C PHE A 218 -15.52 29.52 -0.45
N LYS A 219 -14.25 29.11 -0.59
CA LYS A 219 -13.51 29.25 -1.86
C LYS A 219 -14.17 28.45 -2.99
N VAL A 220 -14.77 27.30 -2.67
CA VAL A 220 -15.40 26.41 -3.66
C VAL A 220 -16.92 26.59 -3.78
N VAL A 221 -17.56 27.30 -2.84
CA VAL A 221 -18.99 27.64 -2.94
C VAL A 221 -19.20 28.73 -4.01
N PRO A 222 -20.08 28.51 -5.01
CA PRO A 222 -20.42 29.51 -6.02
C PRO A 222 -20.98 30.78 -5.37
N ALA A 223 -20.64 31.94 -5.95
CA ALA A 223 -20.87 33.24 -5.33
C ALA A 223 -22.35 33.49 -4.98
N GLU A 224 -23.25 33.05 -5.86
CA GLU A 224 -24.71 33.14 -5.75
C GLU A 224 -25.27 32.39 -4.53
N PHE A 225 -24.62 31.32 -4.07
CA PHE A 225 -25.08 30.54 -2.92
C PHE A 225 -24.46 30.96 -1.60
N ARG A 226 -23.41 31.81 -1.59
CA ARG A 226 -22.62 32.09 -0.37
C ARG A 226 -23.45 32.71 0.75
N THR A 227 -24.33 33.66 0.45
CA THR A 227 -25.18 34.32 1.45
C THR A 227 -26.15 33.31 2.08
N GLU A 228 -26.88 32.56 1.24
CA GLU A 228 -27.80 31.52 1.68
C GLU A 228 -27.09 30.47 2.54
N VAL A 229 -25.95 29.96 2.06
CA VAL A 229 -25.18 28.93 2.76
C VAL A 229 -24.72 29.42 4.12
N ARG A 230 -24.19 30.65 4.20
CA ARG A 230 -23.73 31.24 5.45
C ARG A 230 -24.87 31.38 6.46
N ASP A 231 -26.01 31.88 6.01
CA ASP A 231 -27.12 32.22 6.91
C ASP A 231 -27.83 30.94 7.39
N ASN A 232 -28.03 29.97 6.49
CA ASN A 232 -28.54 28.65 6.84
C ASN A 232 -27.57 27.87 7.73
N LEU A 233 -26.25 27.93 7.48
CA LEU A 233 -25.26 27.26 8.32
C LEU A 233 -25.26 27.80 9.75
N LYS A 234 -25.37 29.13 9.93
CA LYS A 234 -25.50 29.75 11.25
C LYS A 234 -26.75 29.29 11.97
N ARG A 235 -27.91 29.30 11.29
CA ARG A 235 -29.18 28.82 11.85
C ARG A 235 -29.07 27.36 12.28
N ASP A 236 -28.53 26.51 11.41
CA ASP A 236 -28.40 25.07 11.64
C ASP A 236 -27.39 24.73 12.75
N TYR A 237 -26.35 25.56 12.91
CA TYR A 237 -25.42 25.46 14.04
C TYR A 237 -26.12 25.79 15.36
N LEU A 238 -26.87 26.90 15.41
CA LEU A 238 -27.59 27.33 16.60
C LEU A 238 -28.72 26.36 16.99
N SER A 239 -29.35 25.69 16.03
CA SER A 239 -30.37 24.68 16.30
C SER A 239 -29.80 23.32 16.69
N GLY A 240 -28.47 23.14 16.66
CA GLY A 240 -27.82 21.88 16.99
C GLY A 240 -27.99 20.78 15.93
N ARG A 241 -28.38 21.12 14.69
CA ARG A 241 -28.54 20.16 13.58
C ARG A 241 -27.25 19.37 13.34
N TRP A 242 -26.11 20.04 13.44
CA TRP A 242 -24.80 19.43 13.27
C TRP A 242 -24.26 18.99 14.62
N THR A 243 -24.11 17.69 14.83
CA THR A 243 -23.44 17.14 16.01
C THR A 243 -21.93 17.11 15.76
N PRO A 244 -21.13 17.95 16.44
CA PRO A 244 -19.69 17.94 16.26
C PRO A 244 -19.12 16.62 16.78
N VAL A 245 -18.19 16.03 16.02
CA VAL A 245 -17.48 14.83 16.49
C VAL A 245 -16.66 15.21 17.73
N PRO A 246 -16.63 14.38 18.79
CA PRO A 246 -15.88 14.69 20.01
C PRO A 246 -14.41 15.01 19.73
N HIS A 247 -13.85 15.92 20.52
CA HIS A 247 -12.42 16.16 20.52
C HIS A 247 -11.68 14.91 21.01
N VAL A 248 -10.59 14.59 20.33
CA VAL A 248 -9.71 13.46 20.66
C VAL A 248 -8.33 14.04 20.93
N THR A 249 -7.68 13.64 22.02
CA THR A 249 -6.28 13.99 22.24
C THR A 249 -5.39 12.99 21.51
N LEU A 250 -4.45 13.48 20.72
CA LEU A 250 -3.46 12.68 19.99
C LEU A 250 -2.07 12.88 20.59
N ASP A 251 -1.21 11.88 20.48
CA ASP A 251 0.20 11.99 20.84
C ASP A 251 1.03 12.46 19.63
N GLU A 252 2.28 12.84 19.84
CA GLU A 252 3.20 13.17 18.74
C GLU A 252 3.34 12.01 17.73
N GLU A 253 3.29 10.78 18.23
CA GLU A 253 3.46 9.56 17.45
C GLU A 253 2.28 9.24 16.51
N ASP A 254 1.09 9.79 16.78
CA ASP A 254 -0.09 9.58 15.93
C ASP A 254 0.02 10.31 14.59
N PHE A 255 0.98 11.23 14.47
CA PHE A 255 1.27 12.00 13.27
C PHE A 255 2.44 11.44 12.45
N LEU A 256 3.00 10.29 12.84
CA LEU A 256 4.07 9.63 12.09
C LEU A 256 3.52 9.04 10.79
N VAL A 257 3.70 9.79 9.70
CA VAL A 257 3.29 9.39 8.36
C VAL A 257 3.94 8.06 7.94
N SER A 258 3.37 7.41 6.91
CA SER A 258 3.77 6.06 6.50
C SER A 258 5.25 5.97 6.13
N CYS A 259 5.83 6.97 5.47
CA CYS A 259 7.25 6.93 5.09
C CYS A 259 8.22 7.31 6.23
N PHE A 260 7.72 7.68 7.41
CA PHE A 260 8.54 8.16 8.51
C PHE A 260 9.61 7.14 8.94
N GLY A 261 10.88 7.56 8.88
CA GLY A 261 12.06 6.79 9.27
C GLY A 261 12.52 5.74 8.24
N VAL A 262 11.91 5.68 7.05
CA VAL A 262 12.32 4.77 5.98
C VAL A 262 13.53 5.35 5.25
N GLN A 263 14.74 4.98 5.68
CA GLN A 263 16.00 5.53 5.17
C GLN A 263 16.09 5.60 3.63
N GLU A 264 15.64 4.54 2.94
CA GLU A 264 15.71 4.42 1.49
C GLU A 264 14.86 5.45 0.73
N SER A 265 13.87 6.05 1.38
CA SER A 265 12.94 7.01 0.77
C SER A 265 13.15 8.45 1.26
N ILE A 266 14.12 8.71 2.14
CA ILE A 266 14.41 10.06 2.63
C ILE A 266 15.30 10.76 1.61
N ASP A 267 14.80 11.87 1.06
CA ASP A 267 15.58 12.74 0.18
C ASP A 267 15.16 14.19 0.35
N ARG A 268 16.06 15.04 0.87
CA ARG A 268 15.75 16.44 1.15
C ARG A 268 15.41 17.27 -0.09
N ASN A 269 15.82 16.80 -1.28
CA ASN A 269 15.62 17.53 -2.52
C ASN A 269 14.33 17.12 -3.25
N SER A 270 13.58 16.15 -2.71
CA SER A 270 12.32 15.70 -3.29
C SER A 270 11.13 15.99 -2.38
N GLU A 271 9.97 16.19 -2.99
CA GLU A 271 8.71 16.19 -2.26
C GLU A 271 8.28 14.75 -1.94
N PRO A 272 7.72 14.48 -0.75
CA PRO A 272 7.29 15.44 0.28
C PRO A 272 8.39 15.84 1.28
N CYS A 273 9.61 15.30 1.15
CA CYS A 273 10.63 15.38 2.21
C CYS A 273 11.21 16.78 2.39
N GLY A 274 11.40 17.55 1.31
CA GLY A 274 11.97 18.90 1.36
C GLY A 274 11.16 19.89 2.19
N SER A 275 9.83 19.73 2.22
CA SER A 275 8.90 20.56 2.97
C SER A 275 8.40 19.92 4.27
N CYS A 276 8.81 18.67 4.58
CA CYS A 276 8.24 17.89 5.67
C CYS A 276 8.67 18.42 7.06
N PRO A 277 7.72 18.79 7.95
CA PRO A 277 8.04 19.19 9.33
C PRO A 277 8.73 18.11 10.16
N LEU A 278 8.58 16.83 9.77
CA LEU A 278 9.15 15.69 10.48
C LEU A 278 10.55 15.30 10.00
N PHE A 279 11.14 16.02 9.02
CA PHE A 279 12.38 15.60 8.35
C PHE A 279 13.53 15.27 9.31
N GLN A 280 13.81 16.14 10.28
CA GLN A 280 14.92 15.92 11.23
C GLN A 280 14.70 14.69 12.11
N LYS A 281 13.49 14.52 12.67
CA LYS A 281 13.13 13.34 13.47
C LYS A 281 13.13 12.06 12.61
N CYS A 282 12.75 12.18 11.34
CA CYS A 282 12.77 11.10 10.35
C CYS A 282 14.20 10.60 10.12
N VAL A 283 15.16 11.49 9.85
CA VAL A 283 16.58 11.15 9.66
C VAL A 283 17.20 10.51 10.91
N ALA A 284 16.93 11.07 12.09
CA ALA A 284 17.44 10.54 13.35
C ALA A 284 16.91 9.12 13.62
N THR A 285 15.60 8.91 13.43
CA THR A 285 14.98 7.59 13.61
C THR A 285 15.48 6.58 12.57
N ALA A 286 15.63 6.99 11.32
CA ALA A 286 16.16 6.13 10.27
C ALA A 286 17.61 5.69 10.57
N THR A 287 18.43 6.61 11.05
CA THR A 287 19.82 6.33 11.46
C THR A 287 19.85 5.33 12.62
N LEU A 288 18.98 5.49 13.61
CA LEU A 288 18.85 4.54 14.73
C LEU A 288 18.42 3.15 14.25
N ALA A 289 17.46 3.07 13.33
CA ALA A 289 17.01 1.80 12.74
C ALA A 289 18.15 1.12 11.95
N VAL A 290 18.89 1.87 11.13
CA VAL A 290 20.05 1.39 10.38
C VAL A 290 21.11 0.82 11.33
N ASN A 291 21.52 1.60 12.32
CA ASN A 291 22.54 1.19 13.29
C ASN A 291 22.11 -0.06 14.06
N THR A 292 20.84 -0.16 14.41
CA THR A 292 20.29 -1.35 15.07
C THR A 292 20.37 -2.58 14.16
N VAL A 293 20.02 -2.45 12.88
CA VAL A 293 20.14 -3.57 11.92
C VAL A 293 21.59 -3.95 11.67
N VAL A 294 22.51 -2.99 11.53
CA VAL A 294 23.95 -3.23 11.39
C VAL A 294 24.49 -3.98 12.61
N SER A 295 24.14 -3.54 13.83
CA SER A 295 24.60 -4.21 15.06
C SER A 295 24.13 -5.67 15.16
N LYS A 296 22.93 -5.98 14.65
CA LYS A 296 22.34 -7.33 14.73
C LYS A 296 22.78 -8.25 13.60
N THR A 297 23.12 -7.72 12.44
CA THR A 297 23.29 -8.53 11.21
C THR A 297 24.64 -8.33 10.52
N GLY A 298 25.43 -7.34 10.93
CA GLY A 298 26.67 -6.95 10.26
C GLY A 298 26.47 -6.15 8.96
N PHE A 299 25.23 -5.95 8.49
CA PHE A 299 24.94 -5.26 7.24
C PHE A 299 23.89 -4.17 7.41
N SER A 300 24.03 -3.07 6.67
CA SER A 300 23.00 -2.04 6.61
C SER A 300 21.75 -2.48 5.85
N SER A 301 21.85 -3.47 4.97
CA SER A 301 20.72 -4.15 4.34
C SER A 301 21.03 -5.65 4.19
N PRO A 302 20.53 -6.50 5.11
CA PRO A 302 20.75 -7.95 5.04
C PRO A 302 20.24 -8.56 3.72
N VAL A 303 19.11 -8.04 3.23
CA VAL A 303 18.46 -8.50 2.00
C VAL A 303 19.35 -8.26 0.78
N LEU A 304 19.88 -7.05 0.63
CA LEU A 304 20.73 -6.67 -0.50
C LEU A 304 22.06 -7.44 -0.46
N SER A 305 22.65 -7.63 0.72
CA SER A 305 23.87 -8.42 0.88
C SER A 305 23.66 -9.87 0.45
N ALA A 306 22.56 -10.50 0.89
CA ALA A 306 22.20 -11.87 0.50
C ALA A 306 21.94 -11.99 -1.01
N ASP A 307 21.26 -11.01 -1.62
CA ASP A 307 21.02 -11.00 -3.07
C ASP A 307 22.33 -10.86 -3.87
N ARG A 308 23.24 -9.98 -3.44
CA ARG A 308 24.56 -9.85 -4.06
C ARG A 308 25.36 -11.14 -3.96
N GLU A 309 25.34 -11.82 -2.82
CA GLU A 309 25.99 -13.12 -2.66
C GLU A 309 25.39 -14.19 -3.58
N ARG A 310 24.06 -14.31 -3.61
CA ARG A 310 23.37 -15.25 -4.51
C ARG A 310 23.73 -14.98 -5.98
N ASN A 311 23.70 -13.72 -6.40
CA ASN A 311 24.04 -13.34 -7.78
C ASN A 311 25.50 -13.68 -8.12
N ARG A 312 26.45 -13.44 -7.20
CA ARG A 312 27.86 -13.85 -7.37
C ARG A 312 27.99 -15.37 -7.55
N LYS A 313 27.31 -16.17 -6.71
CA LYS A 313 27.30 -17.64 -6.83
C LYS A 313 26.71 -18.11 -8.17
N ASN A 314 25.59 -17.51 -8.59
CA ASN A 314 24.95 -17.83 -9.86
C ASN A 314 25.84 -17.52 -11.07
N ILE A 315 26.51 -16.36 -11.07
CA ILE A 315 27.45 -15.97 -12.14
C ILE A 315 28.65 -16.92 -12.17
N ALA A 316 29.22 -17.26 -11.00
CA ALA A 316 30.34 -18.20 -10.92
C ALA A 316 29.94 -19.59 -11.46
N ALA A 317 28.77 -20.10 -11.06
CA ALA A 317 28.24 -21.37 -11.54
C ALA A 317 27.94 -21.34 -13.05
N HIS A 318 27.39 -20.25 -13.57
CA HIS A 318 27.17 -20.07 -15.01
C HIS A 318 28.51 -20.09 -15.78
N ARG A 319 29.50 -19.34 -15.32
CA ARG A 319 30.84 -19.31 -15.93
C ARG A 319 31.52 -20.68 -15.90
N ALA A 320 31.40 -21.43 -14.79
CA ALA A 320 31.93 -22.79 -14.69
C ALA A 320 31.25 -23.74 -15.71
N ARG A 321 29.92 -23.66 -15.85
CA ARG A 321 29.17 -24.44 -16.85
C ARG A 321 29.55 -24.08 -18.29
N GLN A 322 29.81 -22.80 -18.56
CA GLN A 322 30.27 -22.36 -19.88
C GLN A 322 31.67 -22.89 -20.20
N LYS A 323 32.61 -22.85 -19.25
CA LYS A 323 33.95 -23.44 -19.42
C LYS A 323 33.91 -24.94 -19.72
N LEU A 324 33.02 -25.69 -19.06
CA LEU A 324 32.81 -27.11 -19.33
C LEU A 324 32.22 -27.37 -20.72
N LYS A 325 31.38 -26.47 -21.23
CA LYS A 325 30.82 -26.56 -22.59
C LYS A 325 31.82 -26.16 -23.67
N SER A 326 32.66 -25.17 -23.43
CA SER A 326 33.70 -24.70 -24.36
C SER A 326 34.98 -25.56 -24.33
N GLY A 327 35.19 -26.35 -23.26
CA GLY A 327 36.30 -27.28 -23.11
C GLY A 327 36.00 -28.73 -23.52
N GLY A 328 34.83 -29.00 -24.11
CA GLY A 328 34.53 -30.31 -24.69
C GLY A 328 35.43 -30.58 -25.90
N PRO A 329 36.02 -31.79 -26.04
CA PRO A 329 37.03 -32.07 -27.04
C PRO A 329 36.51 -31.78 -28.46
N SER A 330 37.31 -31.01 -29.21
CA SER A 330 37.28 -30.91 -30.66
C SER A 330 36.98 -32.28 -31.27
N LYS A 331 35.83 -32.43 -31.92
CA LYS A 331 35.52 -33.58 -32.77
C LYS A 331 36.41 -33.53 -34.02
N SER A 332 37.69 -33.85 -33.86
CA SER A 332 38.61 -34.16 -34.95
C SER A 332 38.93 -35.65 -34.93
N ALA A 333 38.02 -36.45 -35.50
CA ALA A 333 38.30 -37.74 -36.11
C ALA A 333 37.01 -38.28 -36.75
N LYS A 334 36.82 -38.01 -38.05
CA LYS A 334 35.96 -38.85 -38.89
C LYS A 334 36.69 -40.19 -39.07
N ALA A 335 36.10 -41.26 -38.55
CA ALA A 335 36.42 -42.63 -38.94
C ALA A 335 35.10 -43.35 -39.32
N PRO A 336 35.15 -44.33 -40.23
CA PRO A 336 34.09 -44.55 -41.22
C PRO A 336 32.92 -45.37 -40.70
N LEU A 337 31.77 -45.16 -41.36
CA LEU A 337 30.48 -45.82 -41.18
C LEU A 337 30.59 -47.35 -41.24
N GLY A 338 30.62 -48.00 -40.07
CA GLY A 338 30.32 -49.41 -39.90
C GLY A 338 28.83 -49.62 -39.65
N ARG A 339 28.12 -50.24 -40.60
CA ARG A 339 26.74 -50.71 -40.50
C ARG A 339 26.50 -51.45 -39.17
N ARG A 340 25.51 -51.03 -38.38
CA ARG A 340 24.89 -51.88 -37.35
C ARG A 340 23.39 -51.98 -37.54
N LYS A 341 22.96 -53.25 -37.50
CA LYS A 341 21.62 -53.77 -37.74
C LYS A 341 20.58 -53.21 -36.78
N VAL A 342 19.39 -53.06 -37.34
CA VAL A 342 18.08 -52.90 -36.70
C VAL A 342 17.88 -53.94 -35.61
N LEU A 343 17.49 -53.51 -34.41
CA LEU A 343 16.82 -54.36 -33.43
C LEU A 343 15.69 -53.58 -32.75
N ASN A 344 14.48 -54.05 -33.04
CA ASN A 344 13.22 -53.74 -32.39
C ASN A 344 13.31 -53.74 -30.87
N ARG A 345 12.62 -52.79 -30.20
CA ARG A 345 11.82 -53.08 -29.00
C ARG A 345 10.77 -52.00 -28.75
N LYS A 346 9.60 -52.50 -28.33
CA LYS A 346 8.25 -51.92 -28.20
C LYS A 346 8.12 -50.82 -27.13
N PRO A 347 7.01 -50.04 -27.15
CA PRO A 347 6.69 -49.03 -26.14
C PRO A 347 6.11 -49.68 -24.89
N PHE A 348 6.37 -49.07 -23.73
CA PHE A 348 5.58 -49.29 -22.51
C PHE A 348 4.98 -47.96 -22.06
N LEU A 349 3.68 -48.09 -21.79
CA LEU A 349 2.66 -47.20 -21.22
C LEU A 349 3.14 -46.07 -20.30
#